data_AF-H0XY34-F1
#
_entry.id   AF-H0XY34-F1
#
_cell.length_a   1.000
_cell.length_b   1.000
_cell.length_c   1.000
_cell.angle_alpha   90.00
_cell.angle_beta   90.00
_cell.angle_gamma   90.00
#
_symmetry.space_group_name_H-M   'P 1'
#
loop_
_entity.id
_entity.type
_entity.pdbx_description
1 polymer ?
#
loop_
_entity_poly.entity_id
_entity_poly.type
_entity_poly.pdbx_seq_one_letter_code
_entity_poly.pdbx_strand_id
1 'polypeptide(L)'
;MVEEGNPHHYFVATQDQNLSVKVKKQPGVPLMFIIQNTMVLDKPSPKTISLVKAVESGQLVLGHEKQSIKQLKEEQGLMKSPEQRRRKRHKKISGSNPLSCLKKKKAAQDTKSTPSEKKRKRKRIQNRYTSKSLYEKQNTE
;
A
#
# COMPACT_ATOMS: atom_id res chain seq x y z
N MET A 1 12.64 12.76 39.30
CA MET A 1 13.17 12.34 37.98
C MET A 1 11.97 12.15 37.06
N VAL A 2 12.08 12.36 35.74
CA VAL A 2 10.94 12.10 34.84
C VAL A 2 10.70 10.60 34.78
N GLU A 3 9.57 10.15 35.31
CA GLU A 3 9.15 8.75 35.32
C GLU A 3 8.61 8.32 33.94
N GLU A 4 8.48 7.01 33.74
CA GLU A 4 7.94 6.47 32.48
C GLU A 4 6.50 6.96 32.25
N GLY A 5 6.22 7.45 31.05
CA GLY A 5 4.91 8.01 30.71
C GLY A 5 4.65 9.44 31.23
N ASN A 6 5.57 10.03 32.00
CA ASN A 6 5.50 11.42 32.46
C ASN A 6 4.12 11.80 33.07
N PRO A 7 3.71 11.18 34.19
CA PRO A 7 2.37 11.35 34.76
C PRO A 7 2.08 12.78 35.21
N HIS A 8 3.12 13.55 35.55
CA HIS A 8 3.01 14.94 35.99
C HIS A 8 3.19 15.96 34.86
N HIS A 9 3.31 15.50 33.61
CA HIS A 9 3.40 16.34 32.42
C HIS A 9 4.53 17.39 32.46
N TYR A 10 5.69 16.99 32.98
CA TYR A 10 6.86 17.88 33.04
C TYR A 10 7.40 18.20 31.64
N PHE A 11 7.89 19.43 31.51
CA PHE A 11 8.70 19.89 30.39
C PHE A 11 10.16 19.83 30.82
N VAL A 12 11.02 19.29 29.96
CA VAL A 12 12.46 19.29 30.20
C VAL A 12 13.07 20.41 29.39
N ALA A 13 13.70 21.38 30.04
CA ALA A 13 14.50 22.41 29.38
C ALA A 13 15.98 22.11 29.61
N THR A 14 16.76 21.85 28.56
CA THR A 14 18.19 21.53 28.70
C THR A 14 18.97 21.96 27.47
N GLN A 15 20.27 22.25 27.65
CA GLN A 15 21.22 22.48 26.57
C GLN A 15 22.19 21.31 26.36
N ASP A 16 22.18 20.34 27.28
CA ASP A 16 23.04 19.17 27.14
C ASP A 16 22.48 18.25 26.05
N GLN A 17 23.31 17.99 25.05
CA GLN A 17 22.97 17.10 23.94
C GLN A 17 22.80 15.66 24.40
N ASN A 18 23.58 15.19 25.38
CA ASN A 18 23.48 13.82 25.88
C ASN A 18 22.16 13.59 26.61
N LEU A 19 21.78 14.53 27.49
CA LEU A 19 20.48 14.50 28.17
C LEU A 19 19.33 14.61 27.17
N SER A 20 19.45 15.50 26.17
CA SER A 20 18.45 15.66 25.11
C SER A 20 18.19 14.36 24.36
N VAL A 21 19.24 13.62 23.98
CA VAL A 21 19.10 12.33 23.31
C VAL A 21 18.42 11.30 24.20
N LYS A 22 18.69 11.31 25.52
CA LYS A 22 18.02 10.42 26.48
C LYS A 22 16.54 10.74 26.60
N VAL A 23 16.18 12.02 26.72
CA VAL A 23 14.77 12.47 26.83
C VAL A 23 14.00 12.17 25.55
N LYS A 24 14.59 12.39 24.36
CA LYS A 24 13.95 12.05 23.07
C LYS A 24 13.64 10.56 22.91
N LYS A 25 14.34 9.67 23.63
CA LYS A 25 14.07 8.23 23.64
C LYS A 25 12.84 7.88 24.50
N GLN A 26 12.37 8.76 25.38
CA GLN A 26 11.15 8.57 26.14
C GLN A 26 9.96 9.20 25.39
N PRO A 27 8.84 8.49 25.21
CA PRO A 27 7.62 9.10 24.66
C PRO A 27 6.96 10.02 25.70
N GLY A 28 6.28 11.07 25.24
CA GLY A 28 5.44 11.93 26.10
C GLY A 28 6.19 12.98 26.93
N VAL A 29 7.47 13.24 26.64
CA VAL A 29 8.26 14.29 27.31
C VAL A 29 8.61 15.40 26.32
N PRO A 30 8.03 16.60 26.44
CA PRO A 30 8.41 17.76 25.65
C PRO A 30 9.79 18.28 26.06
N LEU A 31 10.60 18.66 25.07
CA LEU A 31 11.96 19.14 25.26
C LEU A 31 12.06 20.60 24.80
N MET A 32 12.65 21.46 25.61
CA MET A 32 12.84 22.88 25.33
C MET A 32 14.33 23.23 25.33
N PHE A 33 14.67 24.17 24.45
CA PHE A 33 16.02 24.70 24.28
C PHE A 33 15.99 26.23 24.31
N ILE A 34 17.09 26.85 24.70
CA ILE A 34 17.34 28.28 24.45
C ILE A 34 18.20 28.39 23.18
N ILE A 35 17.69 29.07 22.17
CA ILE A 35 18.47 29.43 20.98
C ILE A 35 18.56 30.95 20.98
N GLN A 36 19.76 31.49 21.17
CA GLN A 36 20.00 32.93 21.34
C GLN A 36 19.11 33.52 22.45
N ASN A 37 18.20 34.44 22.11
CA ASN A 37 17.30 35.11 23.04
C ASN A 37 15.89 34.50 23.03
N THR A 38 15.72 33.29 22.50
CA THR A 38 14.41 32.64 22.34
C THR A 38 14.37 31.27 22.99
N MET A 39 13.28 30.97 23.69
CA MET A 39 12.93 29.63 24.14
C MET A 39 12.20 28.91 23.01
N VAL A 40 12.73 27.78 22.58
CA VAL A 40 12.17 26.96 21.49
C VAL A 40 11.74 25.61 22.05
N LEU A 41 10.48 25.25 21.79
CA LEU A 41 9.98 23.91 22.04
C LEU A 41 10.33 23.01 20.86
N ASP A 42 10.94 21.86 21.12
CA ASP A 42 11.29 20.89 20.09
C ASP A 42 10.05 20.18 19.53
N LYS A 43 10.18 19.67 18.32
CA LYS A 43 9.16 18.83 17.70
C LYS A 43 8.98 17.54 18.51
N PRO A 44 7.75 16.99 18.56
CA PRO A 44 7.51 15.75 19.29
C PRO A 44 8.38 14.63 18.74
N SER A 45 8.96 13.83 19.65
CA SER A 45 9.85 12.74 19.25
C SER A 45 9.13 11.72 18.36
N PRO A 46 9.85 11.03 17.44
CA PRO A 46 9.25 9.98 16.61
C PRO A 46 8.55 8.89 17.43
N LYS A 47 9.05 8.61 18.63
CA LYS A 47 8.43 7.67 19.57
C LYS A 47 7.08 8.18 20.08
N THR A 48 7.01 9.43 20.52
CA THR A 48 5.73 10.05 20.91
C THR A 48 4.74 10.01 19.76
N ILE A 49 5.16 10.39 18.54
CA ILE A 49 4.29 10.34 17.35
C ILE A 49 3.82 8.91 17.08
N SER A 50 4.70 7.92 17.18
CA SER A 50 4.33 6.51 16.96
C SER A 50 3.36 5.97 18.01
N LEU A 51 3.53 6.37 19.27
CA LEU A 51 2.64 5.99 20.36
C LEU A 51 1.26 6.60 20.14
N VAL A 52 1.19 7.90 19.82
CA VAL A 52 -0.08 8.58 19.51
C VAL A 52 -0.75 7.90 18.32
N LYS A 53 -0.03 7.64 17.22
CA LYS A 53 -0.59 6.92 16.06
C LYS A 53 -1.08 5.51 16.41
N ALA A 54 -0.39 4.79 17.28
CA ALA A 54 -0.81 3.46 17.72
C ALA A 54 -2.10 3.54 18.56
N VAL A 55 -2.15 4.48 19.49
CA VAL A 55 -3.34 4.76 20.32
C VAL A 55 -4.52 5.17 19.45
N GLU A 56 -4.32 6.13 18.54
CA GLU A 56 -5.31 6.55 17.56
C GLU A 56 -5.80 5.37 16.73
N SER A 57 -4.89 4.56 16.16
CA SER A 57 -5.28 3.39 15.36
C SER A 57 -6.15 2.39 16.11
N GLY A 58 -5.96 2.26 17.43
CA GLY A 58 -6.80 1.44 18.30
C GLY A 58 -8.14 2.08 18.66
N GLN A 59 -8.15 3.40 18.86
CA GLN A 59 -9.30 4.22 19.29
C GLN A 59 -10.17 4.75 18.14
N LEU A 60 -9.70 4.73 16.90
CA LEU A 60 -10.40 5.25 15.71
C LEU A 60 -11.80 4.68 15.51
N VAL A 61 -12.11 3.55 16.15
CA VAL A 61 -13.44 2.96 16.14
C VAL A 61 -13.78 2.55 17.57
N LEU A 62 -14.87 3.09 18.11
CA LEU A 62 -15.37 2.69 19.43
C LEU A 62 -15.68 1.18 19.42
N GLY A 63 -15.59 0.52 20.58
CA GLY A 63 -15.84 -0.93 20.66
C GLY A 63 -17.20 -1.35 20.07
N HIS A 64 -18.24 -0.54 20.28
CA HIS A 64 -19.58 -0.76 19.72
C HIS A 64 -19.62 -0.56 18.20
N GLU A 65 -18.94 0.46 17.68
CA GLU A 65 -18.85 0.73 16.24
C GLU A 65 -18.11 -0.40 15.53
N LYS A 66 -17.08 -0.99 16.15
CA LYS A 66 -16.40 -2.18 15.62
C LYS A 66 -17.35 -3.35 15.46
N GLN A 67 -18.31 -3.53 16.37
CA GLN A 67 -19.31 -4.59 16.31
C GLN A 67 -20.38 -4.29 15.24
N SER A 68 -20.90 -3.06 15.20
CA SER A 68 -21.85 -2.61 14.18
C SER A 68 -21.26 -2.74 12.77
N ILE A 69 -20.01 -2.30 12.57
CA ILE A 69 -19.30 -2.46 11.29
C ILE A 69 -19.13 -3.93 10.90
N LYS A 70 -18.94 -4.86 11.86
CA LYS A 70 -18.88 -6.29 11.57
C LYS A 70 -20.22 -6.84 11.12
N GLN A 71 -21.30 -6.50 11.83
CA GLN A 71 -22.68 -6.91 11.49
C GLN A 71 -23.06 -6.40 10.10
N LEU A 72 -22.87 -5.10 9.83
CA LEU A 72 -23.15 -4.50 8.52
C LEU A 72 -22.33 -5.13 7.38
N LYS A 73 -21.07 -5.51 7.64
CA LYS A 73 -20.24 -6.22 6.65
C LYS A 73 -20.73 -7.64 6.36
N GLU A 74 -21.32 -8.30 7.36
CA GLU A 74 -21.93 -9.63 7.23
C GLU A 74 -23.24 -9.54 6.45
N GLU A 75 -24.13 -8.60 6.81
CA GLU A 75 -25.38 -8.32 6.11
C GLU A 75 -25.18 -7.98 4.64
N GLN A 76 -24.16 -7.16 4.32
CA GLN A 76 -23.82 -6.81 2.94
C GLN A 76 -22.98 -7.87 2.22
N GLY A 77 -22.67 -9.01 2.85
CA GLY A 77 -21.94 -10.11 2.22
C GLY A 77 -20.49 -9.77 1.81
N LEU A 78 -19.91 -8.72 2.40
CA LEU A 78 -18.54 -8.24 2.12
C LEU A 78 -17.48 -9.02 2.90
N MET A 79 -17.89 -9.92 3.79
CA MET A 79 -16.98 -10.79 4.53
C MET A 79 -16.36 -11.84 3.60
N LYS A 80 -15.04 -11.76 3.40
CA LYS A 80 -14.28 -12.75 2.65
C LYS A 80 -14.20 -14.05 3.47
N SER A 81 -15.12 -14.98 3.26
CA SER A 81 -14.97 -16.35 3.77
C SER A 81 -13.71 -16.98 3.16
N PRO A 82 -12.82 -17.60 3.97
CA PRO A 82 -11.63 -18.29 3.47
C PRO A 82 -11.96 -19.47 2.54
N GLU A 83 -13.21 -19.96 2.56
CA GLU A 83 -13.65 -21.12 1.77
C GLU A 83 -13.89 -20.79 0.29
N GLN A 84 -14.06 -19.52 -0.08
CA GLN A 84 -14.32 -19.12 -1.47
C GLN A 84 -13.05 -18.87 -2.29
N ARG A 85 -11.95 -19.56 -2.00
CA ARG A 85 -10.87 -19.70 -2.99
C ARG A 85 -11.43 -20.53 -4.15
N ARG A 86 -12.02 -19.83 -5.14
CA ARG A 86 -12.57 -20.40 -6.37
C ARG A 86 -11.60 -21.45 -6.90
N ARG A 87 -11.96 -22.73 -6.75
CA ARG A 87 -11.19 -23.84 -7.33
C ARG A 87 -10.98 -23.51 -8.81
N LYS A 88 -9.73 -23.51 -9.27
CA LYS A 88 -9.40 -23.27 -10.68
C LYS A 88 -10.16 -24.33 -11.48
N ARG A 89 -11.28 -23.96 -12.10
CA ARG A 89 -12.03 -24.86 -12.98
C ARG A 89 -11.09 -25.21 -14.13
N HIS A 90 -10.75 -26.49 -14.26
CA HIS A 90 -10.05 -26.98 -15.46
C HIS A 90 -10.90 -26.59 -16.67
N LYS A 91 -10.30 -25.86 -17.61
CA LYS A 91 -10.95 -25.52 -18.87
C LYS A 91 -11.25 -26.83 -19.58
N LYS A 92 -12.53 -27.16 -19.76
CA LYS A 92 -12.92 -28.23 -20.68
C LYS A 92 -12.43 -27.85 -22.07
N ILE A 93 -11.85 -28.81 -22.78
CA ILE A 93 -11.41 -28.61 -24.17
C ILE A 93 -12.68 -28.34 -24.98
N SER A 94 -12.85 -27.08 -25.41
CA SER A 94 -13.94 -26.71 -26.30
C SER A 94 -13.72 -27.42 -27.63
N GLY A 95 -14.68 -28.23 -28.07
CA GLY A 95 -14.69 -28.76 -29.43
C GLY A 95 -14.69 -27.63 -30.46
N SER A 96 -14.31 -27.95 -31.69
CA SER A 96 -14.41 -27.00 -32.81
C SER A 96 -15.83 -26.47 -32.93
N ASN A 97 -15.96 -25.16 -33.11
CA ASN A 97 -17.24 -24.47 -33.27
C ASN A 97 -18.10 -25.19 -34.34
N PRO A 98 -19.35 -25.59 -34.05
CA PRO A 98 -20.18 -26.37 -34.97
C PRO A 98 -20.51 -25.65 -36.29
N LEU A 99 -20.20 -24.35 -36.43
CA LEU A 99 -20.34 -23.58 -37.67
C LEU A 99 -19.02 -23.45 -38.47
N SER A 100 -17.91 -24.04 -38.02
CA SER A 100 -16.61 -23.93 -38.72
C SER A 100 -16.49 -24.91 -39.89
N CYS A 101 -17.32 -24.73 -40.92
CA CYS A 101 -17.10 -25.34 -42.23
C CYS A 101 -16.04 -24.51 -42.99
N LEU A 102 -14.76 -24.66 -42.66
CA LEU A 102 -13.68 -24.10 -43.46
C LEU A 102 -13.77 -24.71 -44.87
N LYS A 103 -13.90 -23.85 -45.89
CA LYS A 103 -13.99 -24.29 -47.30
C LYS A 103 -12.78 -25.15 -47.67
N LYS A 104 -13.02 -26.30 -48.30
CA LYS A 104 -11.99 -27.21 -48.80
C LYS A 104 -11.14 -26.43 -49.83
N LYS A 105 -9.85 -26.27 -49.57
CA LYS A 105 -8.93 -25.67 -50.56
C LYS A 105 -8.76 -26.66 -51.71
N LYS A 106 -9.02 -26.22 -52.95
CA LYS A 106 -8.67 -27.01 -54.15
C LYS A 106 -7.15 -27.03 -54.28
N ALA A 107 -6.59 -28.20 -54.56
CA ALA A 107 -5.17 -28.33 -54.88
C ALA A 107 -4.89 -27.54 -56.16
N ALA A 108 -4.07 -26.51 -56.06
CA ALA A 108 -3.57 -25.79 -57.22
C ALA A 108 -2.45 -26.63 -57.86
N GLN A 109 -2.58 -26.90 -59.16
CA GLN A 109 -1.51 -27.48 -59.95
C GLN A 109 -0.35 -26.50 -60.11
N ASP A 110 0.85 -27.06 -60.17
CA ASP A 110 2.14 -26.39 -60.19
C ASP A 110 2.26 -25.29 -61.24
N THR A 111 2.70 -24.10 -60.82
CA THR A 111 3.52 -23.19 -61.64
C THR A 111 4.45 -22.36 -60.75
N LYS A 112 5.66 -22.13 -61.26
CA LYS A 112 6.92 -21.81 -60.55
C LYS A 112 7.11 -20.31 -60.21
N SER A 113 8.11 -20.08 -59.32
CA SER A 113 8.99 -18.88 -59.12
C SER A 113 8.52 -17.78 -58.13
N THR A 114 9.12 -17.67 -56.92
CA THR A 114 10.31 -16.90 -56.42
C THR A 114 9.87 -15.69 -55.53
N PRO A 115 10.74 -14.98 -54.77
CA PRO A 115 10.92 -15.20 -53.33
C PRO A 115 10.67 -13.96 -52.42
N SER A 116 10.62 -14.19 -51.10
CA SER A 116 10.64 -13.16 -50.01
C SER A 116 9.38 -12.28 -49.92
N GLU A 117 8.77 -12.02 -48.76
CA GLU A 117 9.32 -11.29 -47.62
C GLU A 117 8.69 -11.71 -46.29
N LYS A 118 9.51 -11.67 -45.24
CA LYS A 118 9.12 -11.84 -43.84
C LYS A 118 8.11 -10.76 -43.43
N LYS A 119 6.85 -11.11 -43.16
CA LYS A 119 5.94 -10.25 -42.38
C LYS A 119 5.86 -10.71 -40.92
N ARG A 120 6.40 -9.83 -40.08
CA ARG A 120 6.67 -9.93 -38.64
C ARG A 120 5.43 -10.34 -37.82
N LYS A 121 5.59 -11.27 -36.87
CA LYS A 121 4.60 -11.55 -35.82
C LYS A 121 4.44 -10.30 -34.94
N ARG A 122 3.24 -9.71 -34.92
CA ARG A 122 2.88 -8.61 -34.02
C ARG A 122 2.95 -9.11 -32.57
N LYS A 123 3.91 -8.63 -31.77
CA LYS A 123 3.92 -8.83 -30.32
C LYS A 123 2.83 -7.93 -29.71
N ARG A 124 1.85 -8.52 -29.04
CA ARG A 124 0.81 -7.80 -28.30
C ARG A 124 1.44 -7.24 -27.02
N ILE A 125 1.61 -5.92 -26.96
CA ILE A 125 2.02 -5.21 -25.75
C ILE A 125 0.80 -5.14 -24.83
N GLN A 126 0.90 -5.70 -23.62
CA GLN A 126 -0.07 -5.43 -22.55
C GLN A 126 0.37 -4.17 -21.83
N ASN A 127 -0.41 -3.09 -21.94
CA ASN A 127 -0.26 -1.93 -21.08
C ASN A 127 -0.67 -2.32 -19.66
N ARG A 128 0.32 -2.65 -18.82
CA ARG A 128 0.15 -2.58 -17.36
C ARG A 128 0.30 -1.11 -16.99
N TYR A 129 -0.80 -0.44 -16.71
CA TYR A 129 -0.74 0.80 -15.94
C TYR A 129 -0.22 0.44 -14.55
N THR A 130 1.09 0.62 -14.37
CA THR A 130 1.72 0.66 -13.06
C THR A 130 1.37 2.01 -12.44
N SER A 131 0.50 2.01 -11.45
CA SER A 131 0.29 3.14 -10.54
C SER A 131 1.56 3.34 -9.70
N LYS A 132 2.54 4.04 -10.27
CA LYS A 132 3.70 4.60 -9.58
C LYS A 132 4.01 5.97 -10.17
N SER A 133 3.33 7.00 -9.69
CA SER A 133 3.79 8.40 -9.79
C SER A 133 2.90 9.35 -8.98
N LEU A 134 3.02 9.36 -7.65
CA LEU A 134 2.52 10.49 -6.83
C LEU A 134 3.31 10.71 -5.52
N TYR A 135 4.61 10.42 -5.47
CA TYR A 135 5.47 10.83 -4.35
C TYR A 135 6.91 11.11 -4.82
N GLU A 136 7.11 12.15 -5.63
CA GLU A 136 8.47 12.67 -5.89
C GLU A 136 8.47 14.13 -6.39
N LYS A 137 7.58 14.96 -5.84
CA LYS A 137 7.60 16.42 -6.08
C LYS A 137 7.38 17.22 -4.80
N GLN A 138 8.18 16.92 -3.78
CA GLN A 138 8.43 17.81 -2.63
C GLN A 138 9.84 17.47 -2.16
N ASN A 139 10.85 18.17 -2.66
CA ASN A 139 12.21 18.36 -2.10
C ASN A 139 13.19 18.77 -3.21
N THR A 140 13.00 19.97 -3.76
CA THR A 140 14.06 20.79 -4.34
C THR A 140 13.56 22.23 -4.34
N GLU A 141 13.78 22.90 -3.21
CA GLU A 141 14.13 24.32 -3.05
C GLU A 141 14.46 24.55 -1.57
#